data_AF-A0A9D7VMF1-F1
#
_entry.id   AF-A0A9D7VMF1-F1
#
_cell.length_a   1.000
_cell.length_b   1.000
_cell.length_c   1.000
_cell.angle_alpha   90.00
_cell.angle_beta   90.00
_cell.angle_gamma   90.00
#
_symmetry.space_group_name_H-M   'P 1'
#
loop_
_entity.id
_entity.type
_entity.pdbx_description
1 polymer ?
#
loop_
_entity_poly.entity_id
_entity_poly.type
_entity_poly.pdbx_seq_one_letter_code
_entity_poly.pdbx_strand_id
1 'polypeptide(L)'
;MVEKARRTRVLIFGAGVIGGHVCDLLSRMDDRFDLTVSARRADALSQRVNLSITSALCLGFDPRIEAVACDVFQTDACAALIDRVRPDIIVNATSLQTFWKSASCRRRPTGIWNARASARGCPITSPPRGR
;
A
#
# COMPACT_ATOMS: atom_id res chain seq x y z
N MET A 1 6.14 10.80 36.37
CA MET A 1 4.95 10.16 35.77
C MET A 1 5.05 10.44 34.28
N VAL A 2 5.55 9.49 33.48
CA VAL A 2 5.70 9.72 32.03
C VAL A 2 4.29 9.66 31.45
N GLU A 3 3.82 10.81 31.01
CA GLU A 3 2.54 10.96 30.31
C GLU A 3 2.55 9.98 29.14
N LYS A 4 1.66 9.00 29.17
CA LYS A 4 1.59 7.94 28.16
C LYS A 4 1.14 8.61 26.87
N ALA A 5 2.11 9.05 26.06
CA ALA A 5 1.86 9.73 24.81
C ALA A 5 0.84 8.93 24.00
N ARG A 6 -0.22 9.60 23.55
CA ARG A 6 -1.27 8.99 22.74
C ARG A 6 -0.59 8.28 21.56
N ARG A 7 -0.87 6.98 21.39
CA ARG A 7 -0.35 6.23 20.26
C ARG A 7 -0.94 6.78 18.96
N THR A 8 -0.07 7.10 18.02
CA THR A 8 -0.45 7.59 16.70
C THR A 8 -0.93 6.41 15.88
N ARG A 9 -2.17 6.48 15.40
CA ARG A 9 -2.75 5.42 14.56
C ARG A 9 -2.40 5.66 13.11
N VAL A 10 -1.71 4.71 12.48
CA VAL A 10 -1.30 4.82 11.08
C VAL A 10 -1.98 3.74 10.25
N LEU A 11 -2.75 4.16 9.24
CA LEU A 11 -3.37 3.26 8.28
C LEU A 11 -2.56 3.24 6.98
N ILE A 12 -2.02 2.08 6.63
CA ILE A 12 -1.23 1.86 5.42
C ILE A 12 -2.09 1.13 4.39
N PHE A 13 -2.39 1.77 3.27
CA PHE A 13 -3.00 1.11 2.12
C PHE A 13 -1.92 0.58 1.18
N GLY A 14 -1.93 -0.74 0.95
CA GLY A 14 -1.02 -1.47 0.08
C GLY A 14 0.14 -2.10 0.84
N ALA A 15 0.18 -3.44 0.92
CA ALA A 15 1.28 -4.21 1.49
C ALA A 15 2.34 -4.62 0.45
N GLY A 16 2.60 -3.76 -0.54
CA GLY A 16 3.64 -3.98 -1.54
C GLY A 16 5.05 -3.72 -0.99
N VAL A 17 6.01 -3.48 -1.87
CA VAL A 17 7.40 -3.17 -1.50
C VAL A 17 7.45 -1.96 -0.56
N ILE A 18 6.89 -0.82 -1.01
CA ILE A 18 6.94 0.43 -0.23
C ILE A 18 6.14 0.32 1.08
N GLY A 19 4.87 -0.11 1.02
CA GLY A 19 4.06 -0.22 2.24
C GLY A 19 4.61 -1.23 3.25
N GLY A 20 5.23 -2.30 2.77
CA GLY A 20 5.95 -3.24 3.63
C GLY A 20 7.17 -2.61 4.29
N HIS A 21 7.99 -1.86 3.56
CA HIS A 21 9.14 -1.15 4.15
C HIS A 21 8.71 -0.07 5.16
N VAL A 22 7.61 0.63 4.89
CA VAL A 22 7.05 1.60 5.86
C VAL A 22 6.59 0.88 7.13
N CYS A 23 5.91 -0.26 6.99
CA CYS A 23 5.52 -1.10 8.13
C CYS A 23 6.74 -1.59 8.92
N ASP A 24 7.77 -2.08 8.24
CA ASP A 24 9.02 -2.54 8.86
C ASP A 24 9.77 -1.39 9.57
N LEU A 25 9.77 -0.18 8.98
CA LEU A 25 10.41 0.99 9.58
C LEU A 25 9.66 1.46 10.83
N LEU A 26 8.34 1.64 10.73
CA LEU A 26 7.52 2.14 11.84
C LEU A 26 7.48 1.16 13.01
N SER A 27 7.44 -0.16 12.73
CA SER A 27 7.47 -1.20 13.76
C SER A 27 8.80 -1.30 14.52
N ARG A 28 9.87 -0.70 14.01
CA ARG A 28 11.22 -0.72 14.61
C ARG A 28 11.69 0.64 15.11
N MET A 29 10.91 1.71 14.94
CA MET A 29 11.31 3.05 15.40
C MET A 29 10.90 3.32 16.84
N ASP A 30 9.64 3.08 17.19
CA ASP A 30 9.09 3.45 18.50
C ASP A 30 7.83 2.63 18.82
N ASP A 31 7.50 2.48 20.10
CA ASP A 31 6.31 1.76 20.58
C ASP A 31 5.03 2.64 20.59
N ARG A 32 5.14 3.84 20.02
CA ARG A 32 4.09 4.87 19.96
C ARG A 32 3.17 4.74 18.76
N PHE A 33 3.42 3.80 17.85
CA PHE A 33 2.63 3.63 16.64
C PHE A 33 1.71 2.41 16.75
N ASP A 34 0.41 2.62 16.54
CA ASP A 34 -0.55 1.56 16.28
C ASP A 34 -0.76 1.48 14.76
N LEU A 35 -0.30 0.39 14.15
CA LEU A 35 -0.29 0.23 12.70
C LEU A 35 -1.48 -0.63 12.24
N THR A 36 -2.19 -0.16 11.23
CA THR A 36 -3.16 -0.97 10.49
C THR A 36 -2.69 -1.05 9.04
N VAL A 37 -2.46 -2.27 8.54
CA VAL A 37 -2.03 -2.49 7.16
C VAL A 37 -3.18 -3.12 6.38
N SER A 38 -3.50 -2.50 5.25
CA SER A 38 -4.61 -2.87 4.39
C SER A 38 -4.13 -3.28 3.00
N ALA A 39 -4.61 -4.41 2.49
CA ALA A 39 -4.32 -4.84 1.13
C ALA A 39 -5.40 -5.79 0.60
N ARG A 40 -5.45 -5.94 -0.73
CA ARG A 40 -6.46 -6.79 -1.41
C ARG A 40 -6.34 -8.28 -1.07
N ARG A 41 -5.11 -8.80 -0.95
CA ARG A 41 -4.85 -10.24 -0.76
C ARG A 41 -4.61 -10.53 0.72
N ALA A 42 -5.61 -11.11 1.39
CA ALA A 42 -5.56 -11.42 2.82
C ALA A 42 -4.38 -12.30 3.21
N ASP A 43 -4.15 -13.42 2.53
CA ASP A 43 -3.08 -14.37 2.91
C ASP A 43 -1.69 -13.74 2.83
N ALA A 44 -1.41 -13.05 1.72
CA ALA A 44 -0.13 -12.37 1.51
C ALA A 44 0.06 -11.21 2.49
N LEU A 45 -1.02 -10.52 2.85
CA LEU A 45 -1.02 -9.45 3.85
C LEU A 45 -0.67 -10.01 5.24
N SER A 46 -1.36 -11.07 5.68
CA SER A 46 -1.11 -11.70 6.98
C SER A 46 0.32 -12.23 7.09
N GLN A 47 0.83 -12.89 6.04
CA GLN A 47 2.23 -13.33 6.01
C GLN A 47 3.20 -12.15 6.14
N ARG A 48 2.94 -11.06 5.41
CA ARG A 48 3.81 -9.87 5.44
C ARG A 48 3.79 -9.18 6.81
N VAL A 49 2.61 -9.01 7.41
CA VAL A 49 2.45 -8.41 8.74
C VAL A 49 3.12 -9.28 9.80
N ASN A 50 2.93 -10.60 9.75
CA ASN A 50 3.56 -11.52 10.69
C ASN A 50 5.09 -11.46 10.59
N LEU A 51 5.65 -11.35 9.38
CA LEU A 51 7.09 -11.16 9.19
C LEU A 51 7.59 -9.87 9.85
N SER A 52 6.87 -8.76 9.66
CA SER A 52 7.21 -7.46 10.27
C SER A 52 7.16 -7.54 11.80
N ILE A 53 6.09 -8.12 12.37
CA ILE A 53 5.96 -8.33 13.82
C ILE A 53 7.11 -9.19 14.34
N THR A 54 7.34 -10.35 13.72
CA THR A 54 8.39 -11.28 14.15
C THR A 54 9.76 -10.62 14.09
N SER A 55 10.05 -9.89 13.02
CA SER A 55 11.32 -9.18 12.87
C SER A 55 11.52 -8.09 13.92
N ALA A 56 10.47 -7.36 14.29
CA ALA A 56 10.53 -6.34 15.33
C ALA A 56 10.69 -6.97 16.73
N LEU A 57 9.98 -8.07 17.01
CA LEU A 57 10.12 -8.84 18.25
C LEU A 57 11.55 -9.37 18.43
N CYS A 58 12.18 -9.90 17.37
CA CYS A 58 13.56 -10.34 17.40
C CYS A 58 14.56 -9.20 17.71
N LEU A 59 14.19 -7.95 17.43
CA LEU A 59 14.98 -6.76 17.73
C LEU A 59 14.64 -6.13 19.10
N GLY A 60 13.72 -6.74 19.85
CA GLY A 60 13.30 -6.27 21.18
C GLY A 60 12.18 -5.23 21.19
N PHE A 61 11.52 -5.00 20.04
CA PHE A 61 10.36 -4.11 19.95
C PHE A 61 9.05 -4.88 20.08
N ASP A 62 8.01 -4.24 20.64
CA ASP A 62 6.65 -4.79 20.75
C ASP A 62 5.67 -3.96 19.88
N PRO A 63 5.65 -4.16 18.55
CA PRO A 63 4.79 -3.36 17.68
C PRO A 63 3.35 -3.86 17.72
N ARG A 64 2.41 -2.92 17.64
CA ARG A 64 0.98 -3.22 17.47
C ARG A 64 0.60 -3.07 16.02
N ILE A 65 0.42 -4.20 15.33
CA ILE A 65 0.10 -4.23 13.90
C ILE A 65 -1.14 -5.09 13.65
N GLU A 66 -2.15 -4.53 12.99
CA GLU A 66 -3.36 -5.21 12.55
C GLU A 66 -3.36 -5.35 11.02
N ALA A 67 -3.68 -6.54 10.52
CA ALA A 67 -3.86 -6.82 9.10
C ALA A 67 -5.35 -6.80 8.74
N VAL A 68 -5.76 -5.94 7.79
CA VAL A 68 -7.15 -5.85 7.34
C VAL A 68 -7.23 -5.98 5.83
N ALA A 69 -7.92 -7.01 5.33
CA ALA A 69 -8.11 -7.15 3.89
C ALA A 69 -9.14 -6.11 3.40
N CYS A 70 -8.74 -5.28 2.44
CA CYS A 70 -9.63 -4.31 1.80
C CYS A 70 -9.11 -3.94 0.41
N ASP A 71 -10.02 -3.75 -0.53
CA ASP A 71 -9.72 -3.23 -1.86
C ASP A 71 -10.00 -1.73 -1.92
N VAL A 72 -8.99 -0.96 -2.36
CA VAL A 72 -9.10 0.50 -2.55
C VAL A 72 -10.13 0.89 -3.61
N PHE A 73 -10.53 -0.04 -4.47
CA PHE A 73 -11.63 0.17 -5.41
C PHE A 73 -13.02 0.08 -4.77
N GLN A 74 -13.14 -0.53 -3.59
CA GLN A 74 -14.38 -0.58 -2.82
C GLN A 74 -14.42 0.60 -1.87
N THR A 75 -14.91 1.74 -2.37
CA THR A 75 -14.95 3.02 -1.63
C THR A 75 -15.70 2.91 -0.31
N ASP A 76 -16.82 2.19 -0.28
CA ASP A 76 -17.64 2.04 0.92
C ASP A 76 -16.92 1.20 1.98
N ALA A 77 -16.25 0.12 1.57
CA ALA A 77 -15.43 -0.69 2.46
C ALA A 77 -14.24 0.09 3.02
N CYS A 78 -13.60 0.92 2.18
CA CYS A 78 -12.54 1.81 2.61
C CYS A 78 -13.02 2.87 3.60
N ALA A 79 -14.19 3.47 3.35
CA ALA A 79 -14.79 4.45 4.25
C ALA A 79 -15.12 3.83 5.61
N ALA A 80 -15.72 2.65 5.62
CA ALA A 80 -16.00 1.89 6.84
C ALA A 80 -14.71 1.53 7.60
N LEU A 81 -13.64 1.17 6.89
CA LEU A 81 -12.34 0.89 7.50
C LEU A 81 -11.74 2.15 8.16
N ILE A 82 -11.76 3.28 7.46
CA ILE A 82 -11.23 4.55 7.96
C ILE A 82 -12.01 4.99 9.21
N ASP A 83 -13.35 4.88 9.19
CA ASP A 83 -14.17 5.25 10.33
C ASP A 83 -13.97 4.31 11.53
N ARG A 84 -13.77 3.01 11.29
CA ARG A 84 -13.46 2.02 12.34
C ARG A 84 -12.10 2.27 12.99
N VAL A 85 -11.06 2.48 12.19
CA VAL A 85 -9.67 2.61 12.67
C VAL A 85 -9.43 3.99 13.28
N ARG A 86 -10.07 5.03 12.74
CA ARG A 86 -9.80 6.46 13.04
C ARG A 86 -8.30 6.77 13.01
N PRO A 87 -7.65 6.61 11.84
CA PRO A 87 -6.22 6.86 11.72
C PRO A 87 -5.91 8.35 11.85
N ASP A 88 -4.80 8.67 12.50
CA ASP A 88 -4.22 10.02 12.51
C ASP A 88 -3.46 10.31 11.21
N ILE A 89 -2.87 9.26 10.61
CA ILE A 89 -2.10 9.33 9.37
C ILE A 89 -2.54 8.21 8.44
N ILE A 90 -2.77 8.55 7.17
CA ILE A 90 -3.02 7.57 6.11
C ILE A 90 -1.83 7.58 5.15
N VAL A 91 -1.20 6.42 4.97
CA VAL A 91 -0.13 6.20 4.00
C VAL A 91 -0.68 5.41 2.84
N ASN A 92 -0.81 6.05 1.67
CA ASN A 92 -1.18 5.35 0.44
C ASN A 92 0.08 4.86 -0.29
N ALA A 93 0.29 3.55 -0.27
CA ALA A 93 1.34 2.85 -1.00
C ALA A 93 0.76 1.89 -2.07
N THR A 94 -0.52 2.06 -2.44
CA THR A 94 -1.13 1.27 -3.52
C THR A 94 -0.69 1.80 -4.88
N SER A 95 -0.40 0.88 -5.81
CA SER A 95 -0.17 1.24 -7.20
C SER A 95 -0.91 0.29 -8.12
N LEU A 96 -1.55 0.87 -9.14
CA LEU A 96 -2.23 0.13 -10.20
C LEU A 96 -1.24 -0.50 -11.19
N GLN A 97 -0.08 0.13 -11.35
CA GLN A 97 0.96 -0.27 -12.29
C GLN A 97 2.28 -0.34 -11.53
N THR A 98 2.94 -1.49 -11.58
CA THR A 98 4.24 -1.59 -10.93
C THR A 98 5.26 -0.80 -11.72
N PHE A 99 6.01 0.08 -11.05
CA PHE A 99 6.95 1.00 -11.70
C PHE A 99 7.99 0.29 -12.60
N TRP A 100 8.32 -0.97 -12.32
CA TRP A 100 9.20 -1.78 -13.16
C TRP A 100 8.54 -2.25 -14.48
N LYS A 101 7.21 -2.38 -14.54
CA LYS A 101 6.49 -2.68 -15.80
C LYS A 101 6.46 -1.46 -16.73
N SER A 102 6.50 -0.25 -16.18
CA SER A 102 6.65 0.98 -16.97
C SER A 102 7.94 0.98 -17.80
N ALA A 103 9.02 0.34 -17.32
CA ALA A 103 10.26 0.19 -18.08
C ALA A 103 10.11 -0.75 -19.30
N SER A 104 9.21 -1.73 -19.23
CA SER A 104 8.90 -2.62 -20.37
C SER A 104 7.97 -1.98 -21.41
N CYS A 105 7.28 -0.89 -21.06
CA CYS A 105 6.50 -0.08 -22.00
C CYS A 105 7.42 0.74 -22.91
N ARG A 106 8.11 0.04 -23.83
CA ARG A 106 9.02 0.57 -24.85
C ARG A 106 8.27 1.24 -26.02
N ARG A 107 7.20 2.00 -25.70
CA ARG A 107 6.41 2.81 -26.63
C ARG A 107 5.80 3.99 -25.87
N ARG A 108 6.64 4.93 -25.44
CA ARG A 108 6.20 6.31 -25.23
C ARG A 108 7.25 7.24 -25.86
N PRO A 109 6.87 8.08 -26.84
CA PRO A 109 7.71 9.21 -27.18
C PRO A 109 7.86 10.05 -25.93
N THR A 110 9.10 10.30 -25.55
CA THR A 110 9.49 11.27 -24.53
C THR A 110 8.99 12.65 -24.93
N GLY A 111 7.87 13.06 -24.37
CA GLY A 111 7.34 14.39 -24.52
C GLY A 111 6.01 14.53 -23.78
N ILE A 112 5.93 15.54 -22.92
CA ILE A 112 4.69 16.06 -22.31
C ILE A 112 4.26 15.32 -21.04
N TRP A 113 5.03 15.61 -19.98
CA TRP A 113 4.46 15.90 -18.66
C TRP A 113 3.67 17.22 -18.78
N ASN A 114 2.51 17.20 -19.45
CA ASN A 114 1.56 18.31 -19.38
C ASN A 114 0.13 17.90 -19.78
N ALA A 115 -0.78 18.09 -18.83
CA ALA A 115 -2.22 18.27 -18.95
C ALA A 115 -2.91 17.91 -20.29
N ARG A 116 -3.60 16.77 -20.31
CA ARG A 116 -5.07 16.68 -20.49
C ARG A 116 -5.48 15.23 -20.69
N ALA A 117 -6.34 14.77 -19.79
CA ALA A 117 -7.30 13.74 -20.13
C ALA A 117 -8.11 14.20 -21.35
N SER A 118 -8.11 13.43 -22.43
CA SER A 118 -9.35 13.04 -23.13
C SER A 118 -9.05 12.19 -24.36
N ALA A 119 -9.83 11.11 -24.45
CA ALA A 119 -10.39 10.57 -25.69
C ALA A 119 -9.42 10.08 -26.78
N ARG A 120 -9.11 8.78 -26.76
CA ARG A 120 -9.66 7.77 -27.69
C ARG A 120 -8.77 6.53 -27.81
N GLY A 121 -9.40 5.37 -27.70
CA GLY A 121 -9.11 4.20 -28.52
C GLY A 121 -7.85 3.42 -28.19
N CYS A 122 -7.99 2.40 -27.34
CA CYS A 122 -7.13 1.22 -27.40
C CYS A 122 -7.87 0.13 -28.18
N PRO A 123 -7.44 -0.21 -29.42
CA PRO A 123 -7.84 -1.50 -29.98
C PRO A 123 -6.74 -2.08 -30.88
N ILE A 124 -5.79 -2.88 -30.38
CA ILE A 124 -4.97 -3.72 -31.27
C ILE A 124 -4.64 -5.05 -30.61
N THR A 125 -5.57 -6.00 -30.72
CA THR A 125 -5.24 -7.41 -30.84
C THR A 125 -5.97 -7.96 -32.06
N SER A 126 -5.29 -8.01 -33.19
CA SER A 126 -5.47 -9.02 -34.26
C SER A 126 -4.23 -8.99 -35.18
N PRO A 127 -3.57 -10.14 -35.45
CA PRO A 127 -2.32 -10.22 -36.21
C PRO A 127 -2.55 -10.27 -37.74
N PRO A 128 -1.50 -10.09 -38.58
CA PRO A 128 -1.65 -9.94 -40.02
C PRO A 128 -1.86 -11.30 -40.72
N ARG A 129 -2.83 -11.38 -41.64
CA ARG A 129 -2.84 -12.40 -42.69
C ARG A 129 -2.17 -11.81 -43.92
N GLY A 130 -1.12 -12.48 -44.41
CA GLY A 130 -0.36 -12.06 -45.57
C GLY A 130 -1.07 -12.30 -46.90
N ARG A 131 -0.59 -11.59 -47.92
CA ARG A 131 -0.28 -12.06 -49.27
C ARG A 131 0.75 -11.10 -49.87
#